data_AF-A0A6V8P4G7-F1
#
_entry.id   AF-A0A6V8P4G7-F1
#
_cell.length_a   1.000
_cell.length_b   1.000
_cell.length_c   1.000
_cell.angle_alpha   90.00
_cell.angle_beta   90.00
_cell.angle_gamma   90.00
#
_symmetry.space_group_name_H-M   'P 1'
#
loop_
_entity.id
_entity.type
_entity.pdbx_description
1 polymer ?
#
loop_
_entity_poly.entity_id
_entity_poly.type
_entity_poly.pdbx_seq_one_letter_code
_entity_poly.pdbx_strand_id
1 'polypeptide(L)' 'MKISYDPTVDALYIRFIEGPAECEVIRLNDRVAVNIGPGEQVVGIEVLDASEMLEGLKEHKIRLENLVAVS' A
#
# COMPACT_ATOMS: atom_id res chain seq x y z
N MET A 1 7.32 8.04 -1.53
CA MET A 1 6.14 7.13 -1.53
C MET A 1 6.27 6.15 -2.69
N LYS A 2 6.04 4.85 -2.44
CA LYS A 2 6.12 3.79 -3.45
C LYS A 2 4.89 2.89 -3.35
N ILE A 3 4.19 2.68 -4.45
CA ILE A 3 3.08 1.71 -4.55
C ILE A 3 3.61 0.50 -5.30
N SER A 4 3.45 -0.69 -4.74
CA SER A 4 3.90 -1.96 -5.34
C SER A 4 2.77 -2.97 -5.29
N TYR A 5 2.62 -3.76 -6.35
CA TYR A 5 1.66 -4.86 -6.42
C TYR A 5 2.40 -6.12 -6.87
N ASP A 6 2.28 -7.20 -6.10
CA ASP A 6 2.77 -8.53 -6.46
C ASP A 6 1.60 -9.40 -6.94
N PRO A 7 1.48 -9.65 -8.25
CA PRO A 7 0.39 -10.47 -8.80
C PRO A 7 0.51 -11.96 -8.44
N THR A 8 1.67 -12.42 -7.94
CA THR A 8 1.90 -13.82 -7.57
C THR A 8 1.12 -14.21 -6.31
N VAL A 9 1.03 -13.28 -5.37
CA VAL A 9 0.35 -13.46 -4.07
C VAL A 9 -0.89 -12.57 -3.91
N ASP A 10 -1.26 -11.84 -4.96
CA ASP A 10 -2.35 -10.85 -4.99
C ASP A 10 -2.30 -9.86 -3.82
N ALA A 11 -1.11 -9.27 -3.62
CA ALA A 11 -0.85 -8.34 -2.52
C ALA A 11 -0.37 -6.98 -3.02
N LEU A 12 -0.98 -5.92 -2.51
CA LEU A 12 -0.59 -4.53 -2.76
C LEU A 12 0.01 -3.91 -1.50
N TYR A 13 1.07 -3.13 -1.69
CA TYR A 13 1.74 -2.38 -0.64
C TYR A 13 1.89 -0.91 -1.02
N ILE A 14 1.40 -0.02 -0.16
CA ILE A 14 1.62 1.43 -0.26
C ILE A 14 2.64 1.80 0.82
N ARG A 15 3.85 2.18 0.40
CA ARG A 15 4.94 2.62 1.28
C ARG A 15 5.03 4.14 1.31
N PHE A 16 4.98 4.74 2.50
CA PHE A 16 5.09 6.20 2.67
C PHE A 16 6.52 6.68 2.91
N ILE A 17 7.32 5.92 3.67
CA ILE A 17 8.71 6.28 4.03
C ILE A 17 9.76 5.44 3.29
N GLU A 18 10.97 5.97 3.12
CA GLU A 18 12.10 5.25 2.53
C GLU A 18 12.97 4.59 3.60
N GLY A 19 13.69 3.52 3.22
CA GLY A 19 14.61 2.80 4.09
C GLY A 19 13.95 1.81 5.06
N PRO A 20 14.76 1.12 5.89
CA PRO A 20 14.26 0.24 6.94
C PRO A 20 13.50 1.03 8.01
N ALA A 21 12.43 0.43 8.53
CA ALA A 21 11.66 1.02 9.62
C ALA A 21 11.16 -0.08 10.57
N GLU A 22 11.34 0.13 11.87
CA GLU A 22 10.67 -0.68 12.89
C GLU A 22 9.18 -0.37 12.85
N CYS A 23 8.35 -1.42 12.80
CA CYS A 23 6.91 -1.29 12.66
C CYS A 23 6.18 -2.30 13.52
N GLU A 24 5.05 -1.87 14.06
CA GLU A 24 3.97 -2.75 14.50
C GLU A 24 2.89 -2.83 13.42
N VAL A 25 2.24 -3.99 13.29
CA VAL A 25 1.17 -4.20 12.30
C VAL A 25 -0.17 -4.11 12.99
N ILE A 26 -0.96 -3.10 12.61
CA ILE A 26 -2.37 -3.00 13.01
C ILE A 26 -3.22 -3.62 11.90
N ARG A 27 -3.80 -4.79 12.17
CA ARG A 27 -4.74 -5.43 11.26
C ARG A 27 -6.12 -4.80 11.41
N LEU A 28 -6.61 -4.15 10.35
CA LEU A 28 -7.93 -3.52 10.34
C LEU A 28 -9.04 -4.54 10.04
N ASN A 29 -8.76 -5.47 9.14
CA ASN A 29 -9.62 -6.60 8.80
C ASN A 29 -8.79 -7.73 8.16
N ASP A 30 -9.46 -8.74 7.62
CA ASP A 30 -8.78 -9.90 7.02
C ASP A 30 -7.92 -9.55 5.80
N ARG A 31 -8.18 -8.42 5.13
CA ARG A 31 -7.50 -8.00 3.90
C ARG A 31 -6.59 -6.81 4.07
N VAL A 32 -6.83 -5.95 5.06
CA VAL A 32 -6.13 -4.66 5.19
C VAL A 32 -5.39 -4.58 6.52
N ALA A 33 -4.11 -4.23 6.45
CA ALA A 33 -3.28 -3.93 7.61
C ALA A 33 -2.48 -2.64 7.40
N VAL A 34 -2.16 -1.97 8.50
CA VAL A 34 -1.36 -0.74 8.51
C VAL A 34 -0.10 -0.98 9.31
N ASN A 35 1.05 -0.64 8.76
CA ASN A 35 2.31 -0.66 9.48
C ASN A 35 2.52 0.70 10.16
N ILE A 36 2.63 0.70 11.48
CA ILE A 36 2.82 1.89 12.30
C ILE A 36 4.23 1.86 12.89
N GLY A 37 5.00 2.93 12.64
CA GLY A 37 6.31 3.14 13.22
C GLY A 37 6.26 4.01 14.48
N PRO A 38 7.43 4.36 15.05
CA PRO A 38 7.53 5.20 16.23
C PRO A 38 6.78 6.54 16.07
N GLY A 39 6.14 7.00 17.15
CA GLY A 39 5.37 8.24 17.14
C GLY A 39 4.10 8.17 16.29
N GLU A 40 3.51 6.98 16.14
CA GLU A 40 2.29 6.72 15.38
C GLU A 40 2.41 7.06 13.88
N GLN A 41 3.64 7.12 13.36
CA GLN A 41 3.88 7.37 11.95
C GLN A 41 3.38 6.20 11.10
N VAL A 42 2.50 6.48 10.13
CA VAL A 42 2.09 5.47 9.15
C VAL A 42 3.25 5.20 8.19
N VAL A 43 3.80 3.99 8.26
CA VAL A 43 4.92 3.54 7.43
C VAL A 43 4.44 2.98 6.10
N GLY A 44 3.35 2.20 6.14
CA GLY A 44 2.74 1.63 4.95
C GLY A 44 1.40 0.97 5.19
N ILE A 45 0.75 0.58 4.10
CA ILE A 45 -0.53 -0.12 4.06
C ILE A 45 -0.36 -1.39 3.24
N GLU A 46 -0.80 -2.52 3.80
CA GLU A 46 -0.86 -3.84 3.16
C GLU A 46 -2.31 -4.15 2.79
N VAL A 47 -2.52 -4.59 1.55
CA VAL A 47 -3.82 -5.04 1.05
C VAL A 47 -3.65 -6.41 0.41
N LEU A 48 -4.35 -7.41 0.96
CA LEU A 48 -4.48 -8.76 0.42
C LEU A 48 -5.74 -8.85 -0.46
N ASP A 49 -5.75 -9.81 -1.39
CA ASP A 49 -6.77 -9.93 -2.43
C ASP A 49 -6.97 -8.60 -3.18
N ALA A 50 -5.87 -7.88 -3.43
CA ALA A 50 -5.93 -6.49 -3.91
C ALA A 50 -6.69 -6.38 -5.24
N SER A 51 -6.61 -7.42 -6.06
CA SER A 51 -7.29 -7.49 -7.34
C SER A 51 -8.83 -7.64 -7.24
N GLU A 52 -9.35 -8.10 -6.10
CA GLU A 52 -10.78 -8.17 -5.81
C GLU A 52 -11.31 -6.84 -5.27
N MET A 53 -10.42 -5.96 -4.80
CA MET A 53 -10.77 -4.64 -4.25
C MET A 53 -10.57 -3.50 -5.26
N LEU A 54 -9.67 -3.67 -6.22
CA LEU A 54 -9.27 -2.64 -7.17
C LEU A 54 -9.49 -3.09 -8.60
N GLU A 55 -10.55 -2.57 -9.22
CA GLU A 55 -10.83 -2.80 -10.64
C GLU A 55 -9.68 -2.32 -11.52
N GLY A 56 -9.29 -3.13 -12.51
CA GLY A 56 -8.21 -2.81 -13.44
C GLY A 56 -6.79 -3.06 -12.93
N LEU A 57 -6.61 -3.54 -11.68
CA LEU A 57 -5.27 -3.85 -11.14
C LEU A 57 -4.57 -4.96 -11.95
N LYS A 58 -5.31 -6.01 -12.35
CA LYS A 58 -4.82 -7.09 -13.23
C LYS A 58 -4.46 -6.60 -14.64
N GLU A 59 -5.01 -5.47 -15.06
CA GLU A 59 -4.74 -4.85 -16.37
C GLU A 59 -3.55 -3.88 -16.32
N HIS A 60 -2.87 -3.80 -15.16
CA HIS A 60 -1.74 -2.90 -14.90
C HIS A 60 -2.07 -1.43 -15.18
N LYS A 61 -3.32 -1.04 -14.93
CA LYS A 61 -3.77 0.34 -15.04
C LYS A 61 -3.59 1.07 -13.73
N ILE A 62 -3.05 2.29 -13.80
CA ILE A 62 -2.93 3.20 -12.66
C ILE A 62 -3.77 4.44 -12.98
N ARG A 63 -4.72 4.77 -12.09
CA ARG A 63 -5.50 6.02 -12.16
C ARG A 63 -5.03 6.94 -11.03
N LEU A 64 -4.62 8.15 -11.41
CA LEU A 64 -4.23 9.21 -10.49
C LEU A 64 -5.09 10.44 -10.79
N GLU A 65 -5.68 11.03 -9.75
CA GLU A 65 -6.58 12.18 -9.87
C GLU A 65 -6.16 13.27 -8.90
N ASN A 66 -6.45 14.53 -9.26
CA ASN A 66 -6.21 15.70 -8.41
C ASN A 66 -4.75 15.87 -7.94
N LEU A 67 -3.78 15.42 -8.74
CA LEU A 67 -2.36 15.58 -8.45
C LEU A 67 -1.79 16.80 -9.18
N VAL A 68 -0.88 17.50 -8.50
CA VAL A 68 0.04 18.46 -9.12
C VAL A 68 1.39 17.75 -9.26
N ALA A 69 1.93 17.72 -10.47
CA ALA A 69 3.27 17.20 -10.68
C ALA A 69 4.27 18.09 -9.94
N VAL A 70 5.05 17.50 -9.04
CA VAL A 70 6.17 18.15 -8.37
C VAL A 70 7.46 17.60 -8.95
N SER A 71 8.39 18.51 -9.29
CA SER A 71 9.71 18.22 -9.84
C SER A 71 10.76 18.18 -8.75
#